data_AF-A0A7Y2ER25-F1
#
_entry.id   AF-A0A7Y2ER25-F1
#
_cell.length_a   1.000
_cell.length_b   1.000
_cell.length_c   1.000
_cell.angle_alpha   90.00
_cell.angle_beta   90.00
_cell.angle_gamma   90.00
#
_symmetry.space_group_name_H-M   'P 1'
#
loop_
_entity.id
_entity.type
_entity.pdbx_description
1 polymer ?
#
loop_
_entity_poly.entity_id
_entity_poly.type
_entity_poly.pdbx_seq_one_letter_code
_entity_poly.pdbx_strand_id
1 'polypeptide(L)'
;MKLPIKIASVLLALCTSFAALAGDILDMKGVSSGKAVSTMYQLAEGHMVLASMNEYTKFTMEAAEHPFSSMQGNCFGAIEIRVPAAGGSGNCAFSDGDGDTSFNRWTVSGMSEDGALVGTWTIIGGTGKFTGSSG
;
A
#
# COMPACT_ATOMS: atom_id res chain seq x y z
N MET A 1 -58.21 36.74 12.77
CA MET A 1 -57.94 36.02 11.51
C MET A 1 -56.85 34.98 11.80
N LYS A 2 -57.06 33.71 11.42
CA LYS A 2 -56.30 32.52 11.85
C LYS A 2 -55.12 32.18 10.90
N LEU A 3 -53.95 31.87 11.50
CA LEU A 3 -52.87 30.89 11.16
C LEU A 3 -52.20 30.89 9.75
N PRO A 4 -51.02 30.23 9.53
CA PRO A 4 -49.96 29.76 10.45
C PRO A 4 -48.50 30.06 10.01
N ILE A 5 -47.61 29.99 11.00
CA ILE A 5 -46.16 29.74 10.90
C ILE A 5 -45.90 28.39 10.20
N LYS A 6 -44.99 28.36 9.23
CA LYS A 6 -44.37 27.12 8.73
C LYS A 6 -42.86 27.19 8.93
N ILE A 7 -42.39 26.56 10.00
CA ILE A 7 -41.00 26.16 10.19
C ILE A 7 -40.77 24.98 9.24
N ALA A 8 -40.04 25.21 8.16
CA ALA A 8 -39.58 24.13 7.28
C ALA A 8 -38.17 23.75 7.71
N SER A 9 -38.06 22.77 8.62
CA SER A 9 -36.81 22.07 8.90
C SER A 9 -36.46 21.20 7.70
N VAL A 10 -35.59 21.71 6.82
CA VAL A 10 -34.95 20.92 5.77
C VAL A 10 -33.79 20.16 6.42
N LEU A 11 -34.06 18.91 6.81
CA LEU A 11 -33.02 17.96 7.22
C LEU A 11 -32.33 17.49 5.92
N LEU A 12 -31.28 18.21 5.51
CA LEU A 12 -30.45 17.83 4.37
C LEU A 12 -29.60 16.62 4.80
N ALA A 13 -30.11 15.42 4.59
CA ALA A 13 -29.32 14.21 4.69
C ALA A 13 -28.29 14.24 3.55
N LEU A 14 -27.09 14.78 3.81
CA LEU A 14 -25.92 14.52 2.98
C LEU A 14 -25.59 13.03 3.15
N CYS A 15 -26.18 12.19 2.31
CA CYS A 15 -25.59 10.91 1.97
C CYS A 15 -24.27 11.22 1.26
N THR A 16 -23.17 11.28 2.01
CA THR A 16 -21.83 11.20 1.45
C THR A 16 -21.70 9.79 0.88
N SER A 17 -22.12 9.64 -0.37
CA SER A 17 -21.78 8.50 -1.20
C SER A 17 -20.26 8.46 -1.31
N PHE A 18 -19.62 7.71 -0.42
CA PHE A 18 -18.27 7.23 -0.69
C PHE A 18 -18.39 6.38 -1.94
N ALA A 19 -17.95 6.93 -3.06
CA ALA A 19 -17.76 6.17 -4.28
C ALA A 19 -16.72 5.10 -3.93
N ALA A 20 -17.19 3.88 -3.69
CA ALA A 20 -16.31 2.73 -3.77
C ALA A 20 -15.63 2.80 -5.14
N LEU A 21 -14.30 2.64 -5.19
CA LEU A 21 -13.48 2.56 -6.40
C LEU A 21 -13.78 1.25 -7.15
N ALA A 22 -15.05 0.91 -7.34
CA ALA A 22 -15.51 -0.31 -7.94
C ALA A 22 -15.41 -0.18 -9.46
N GLY A 23 -14.30 -0.68 -10.03
CA GLY A 23 -14.15 -0.89 -11.47
C GLY A 23 -13.11 -0.02 -12.18
N ASP A 24 -12.42 0.87 -11.48
CA ASP A 24 -11.38 1.71 -12.09
C ASP A 24 -10.02 0.98 -12.13
N ILE A 25 -9.36 1.01 -13.28
CA ILE A 25 -7.95 0.60 -13.42
C ILE A 25 -7.09 1.83 -13.17
N LEU A 26 -6.22 1.75 -12.16
CA LEU A 26 -5.33 2.84 -11.76
C LEU A 26 -3.88 2.52 -12.16
N ASP A 27 -3.16 3.50 -12.69
CA ASP A 27 -1.72 3.38 -12.96
C ASP A 27 -0.94 3.54 -11.65
N MET A 28 -0.17 2.50 -11.31
CA MET A 28 0.63 2.43 -10.09
C MET A 28 2.08 2.89 -10.34
N LYS A 29 2.25 4.20 -10.59
CA LYS A 29 3.56 4.83 -10.68
C LYS A 29 3.79 5.78 -9.52
N GLY A 30 4.82 5.48 -8.73
CA GLY A 30 5.20 6.29 -7.60
C GLY A 30 6.48 5.82 -6.91
N VAL A 31 6.90 6.61 -5.94
CA VAL A 31 8.03 6.33 -5.06
C VAL A 31 7.53 6.34 -3.63
N SER A 32 7.80 5.26 -2.89
CA SER A 32 7.57 5.22 -1.45
C SER A 32 8.88 5.43 -0.70
N SER A 33 8.78 6.06 0.47
CA SER A 33 9.91 6.23 1.38
C SER A 33 9.54 5.82 2.80
N GLY A 34 10.57 5.45 3.55
CA GLY A 34 10.37 4.81 4.84
C GLY A 34 11.68 4.39 5.49
N LYS A 35 11.55 3.62 6.57
CA LYS A 35 12.66 3.01 7.30
C LYS A 35 12.67 1.51 7.06
N ALA A 36 13.80 0.99 6.60
CA ALA A 36 14.03 -0.45 6.50
C ALA A 36 14.87 -0.92 7.70
N VAL A 37 14.40 -1.96 8.37
CA VAL A 37 15.17 -2.73 9.35
C VAL A 37 15.32 -4.13 8.80
N SER A 38 16.56 -4.55 8.56
CA SER A 38 16.84 -5.91 8.11
C SER A 38 17.84 -6.57 9.02
N THR A 39 17.53 -7.79 9.46
CA THR A 39 18.51 -8.67 10.12
C THR A 39 19.11 -9.58 9.07
N MET A 40 20.44 -9.57 9.00
CA MET A 40 21.21 -10.27 7.98
C MET A 40 21.85 -11.51 8.58
N TYR A 41 21.64 -12.65 7.93
CA TYR A 41 22.25 -13.93 8.27
C TYR A 41 23.15 -14.35 7.11
N GLN A 42 24.47 -14.18 7.27
CA GLN A 42 25.45 -14.65 6.30
C GLN A 42 25.58 -16.18 6.41
N LEU A 43 25.44 -16.87 5.28
CA LEU A 43 25.52 -18.33 5.23
C LEU A 43 26.85 -18.79 4.62
N ALA A 44 27.28 -18.14 3.54
CA ALA A 44 28.57 -18.30 2.88
C ALA A 44 28.90 -17.03 2.08
N GLU A 45 30.09 -16.92 1.49
CA GLU A 45 30.39 -15.78 0.61
C GLU A 45 29.35 -15.66 -0.52
N GLY A 46 28.77 -14.48 -0.70
CA GLY A 46 27.73 -14.22 -1.70
C GLY A 46 26.36 -14.87 -1.40
N HIS A 47 26.20 -15.55 -0.25
CA HIS A 47 24.95 -16.19 0.15
C HIS A 47 24.49 -15.75 1.54
N MET A 48 23.32 -15.13 1.59
CA MET A 48 22.75 -14.57 2.81
C MET A 48 21.22 -14.59 2.79
N VAL A 49 20.62 -14.53 3.99
CA VAL A 49 19.18 -14.34 4.17
C VAL A 49 18.95 -13.06 4.95
N LEU A 50 18.02 -12.24 4.46
CA LEU A 50 17.56 -11.02 5.09
C LEU A 50 16.16 -11.25 5.64
N ALA A 51 15.99 -11.11 6.96
CA ALA A 51 14.68 -10.91 7.56
C ALA A 51 14.37 -9.41 7.53
N SER A 52 13.37 -9.01 6.75
CA SER A 52 13.06 -7.61 6.45
C SER A 52 11.80 -7.16 7.19
N MET A 53 11.87 -6.01 7.86
CA MET A 53 10.75 -5.25 8.40
C MET A 53 10.89 -3.80 7.96
N ASN A 54 9.96 -3.32 7.15
CA ASN A 54 10.00 -1.99 6.58
C ASN A 54 8.76 -1.21 7.02
N GLU A 55 8.97 0.02 7.46
CA GLU A 55 7.92 0.99 7.75
C GLU A 55 7.94 2.06 6.65
N TYR A 56 6.83 2.21 5.93
CA TYR A 56 6.65 3.25 4.92
C TYR A 56 5.81 4.38 5.48
N THR A 57 6.31 5.60 5.37
CA THR A 57 5.68 6.80 5.93
C THR A 57 5.22 7.79 4.87
N LYS A 58 5.59 7.56 3.61
CA LYS A 58 5.18 8.41 2.49
C LYS A 58 5.11 7.62 1.20
N PHE A 59 4.05 7.84 0.44
CA PHE A 59 3.89 7.42 -0.95
C PHE A 59 3.73 8.66 -1.82
N THR A 60 4.61 8.83 -2.80
CA THR A 60 4.52 9.91 -3.78
C THR A 60 4.12 9.29 -5.11
N MET A 61 2.85 9.44 -5.47
CA MET A 61 2.32 8.95 -6.74
C MET A 61 2.44 10.02 -7.82
N GLU A 62 2.51 9.64 -9.10
CA GLU A 62 2.54 10.61 -10.21
C GLU A 62 1.26 11.47 -10.25
N ALA A 63 0.10 10.86 -9.98
CA ALA A 63 -1.16 11.58 -9.82
C ALA A 63 -1.33 12.05 -8.37
N ALA A 64 -1.53 13.36 -8.16
CA ALA A 64 -1.66 13.94 -6.82
C ALA A 64 -2.85 13.34 -6.04
N GLU A 65 -4.00 13.17 -6.69
CA GLU A 65 -5.24 12.63 -6.11
C GLU A 65 -5.28 11.08 -6.09
N HIS A 66 -4.13 10.42 -6.27
CA HIS A 66 -4.10 8.96 -6.25
C HIS A 66 -4.51 8.43 -4.87
N PRO A 67 -5.40 7.42 -4.76
CA PRO A 67 -5.87 6.88 -3.47
C PRO A 67 -4.76 6.26 -2.60
N PHE A 68 -3.54 6.12 -3.13
CA PHE A 68 -2.38 5.58 -2.43
C PHE A 68 -1.44 6.68 -1.90
N SER A 69 -1.63 7.95 -2.30
CA SER A 69 -0.74 9.05 -1.95
C SER A 69 -0.66 9.35 -0.45
N SER A 70 -1.71 9.01 0.32
CA SER A 70 -1.77 9.21 1.78
C SER A 70 -1.48 7.95 2.58
N MET A 71 -1.10 6.85 1.92
CA MET A 71 -0.90 5.59 2.60
C MET A 71 0.39 5.56 3.41
N GLN A 72 0.36 4.80 4.48
CA GLN A 72 1.49 4.50 5.34
C GLN A 72 1.30 3.11 5.93
N GLY A 73 2.38 2.44 6.34
CA GLY A 73 2.25 1.15 7.01
C GLY A 73 3.47 0.28 6.88
N ASN A 74 3.29 -0.99 7.19
CA ASN A 74 4.40 -1.90 7.43
C ASN A 74 4.41 -3.04 6.43
N CYS A 75 5.62 -3.45 6.05
CA CYS A 75 5.89 -4.66 5.30
C CYS A 75 6.84 -5.55 6.09
N PHE A 76 6.64 -6.86 5.98
CA PHE A 76 7.55 -7.84 6.55
C PHE A 76 7.73 -9.02 5.61
N GLY A 77 8.87 -9.69 5.69
CA GLY A 77 9.13 -10.91 4.95
C GLY A 77 10.60 -11.30 4.95
N ALA A 78 10.97 -12.14 4.00
CA ALA A 78 12.32 -12.66 3.90
C ALA A 78 12.83 -12.66 2.46
N ILE A 79 14.15 -12.45 2.33
CA ILE A 79 14.85 -12.37 1.05
C ILE A 79 16.09 -13.25 1.16
N GLU A 80 16.27 -14.17 0.23
CA GLU A 80 17.50 -14.90 0.03
C GLU A 80 18.28 -14.24 -1.11
N ILE A 81 19.54 -13.91 -0.86
CA ILE A 81 20.47 -13.42 -1.88
C ILE A 81 21.50 -14.51 -2.10
N ARG A 82 21.65 -14.91 -3.36
CA ARG A 82 22.69 -15.81 -3.88
C ARG A 82 23.30 -15.13 -5.09
N VAL A 83 24.32 -14.31 -4.88
CA VAL A 83 24.89 -13.43 -5.93
C VAL A 83 25.14 -14.22 -7.22
N PRO A 84 24.69 -13.72 -8.39
CA PRO A 84 24.07 -12.40 -8.65
C PRO A 84 22.53 -12.38 -8.55
N ALA A 85 21.90 -13.42 -8.01
CA ALA A 85 20.46 -13.54 -7.91
C ALA A 85 19.92 -13.20 -6.51
N ALA A 86 18.65 -12.82 -6.46
CA ALA A 86 17.89 -12.67 -5.23
C ALA A 86 16.46 -13.14 -5.44
N GLY A 87 15.86 -13.67 -4.38
CA GLY A 87 14.47 -14.12 -4.38
C GLY A 87 13.88 -14.00 -2.98
N GLY A 88 12.57 -13.79 -2.89
CA GLY A 88 11.94 -13.62 -1.59
C GLY A 88 10.54 -13.08 -1.71
N SER A 89 9.83 -13.04 -0.59
CA SER A 89 8.49 -12.44 -0.55
C SER A 89 8.11 -12.04 0.86
N GLY A 90 7.03 -11.27 0.94
CA GLY A 90 6.43 -10.86 2.18
C GLY A 90 5.10 -10.18 1.95
N ASN A 91 4.51 -9.68 3.04
CA ASN A 91 3.22 -9.00 2.99
C ASN A 91 3.33 -7.62 3.62
N CYS A 92 2.41 -6.75 3.22
CA CYS A 92 2.26 -5.42 3.74
C CYS A 92 0.81 -5.14 4.12
N ALA A 93 0.66 -4.29 5.12
CA ALA A 93 -0.59 -3.64 5.44
C ALA A 93 -0.34 -2.13 5.41
N PHE A 94 -1.00 -1.45 4.49
CA PHE A 94 -0.97 0.00 4.39
C PHE A 94 -2.33 0.55 4.76
N SER A 95 -2.37 1.60 5.56
CA SER A 95 -3.57 2.33 5.91
C SER A 95 -3.44 3.76 5.45
N ASP A 96 -4.55 4.36 5.04
CA ASP A 96 -4.61 5.79 4.77
C ASP A 96 -5.06 6.59 6.01
N GLY A 97 -5.28 7.88 5.82
CA GLY A 97 -5.75 8.78 6.89
C GLY A 97 -7.17 8.50 7.39
N ASP A 98 -7.99 7.75 6.65
CA ASP A 98 -9.35 7.35 7.04
C ASP A 98 -9.35 6.00 7.81
N GLY A 99 -8.22 5.28 7.80
CA GLY A 99 -8.06 3.96 8.41
C GLY A 99 -8.41 2.80 7.48
N ASP A 100 -8.76 3.08 6.22
CA ASP A 100 -8.99 2.06 5.21
C ASP A 100 -7.65 1.43 4.81
N THR A 101 -7.62 0.11 4.67
CA THR A 101 -6.37 -0.64 4.56
C THR A 101 -6.27 -1.39 3.23
N SER A 102 -5.10 -1.32 2.58
CA SER A 102 -4.71 -2.15 1.45
C SER A 102 -3.74 -3.25 1.91
N PHE A 103 -4.06 -4.50 1.56
CA PHE A 103 -3.19 -5.65 1.78
C PHE A 103 -2.40 -5.93 0.52
N ASN A 104 -1.07 -5.94 0.64
CA ASN A 104 -0.18 -6.12 -0.50
C ASN A 104 0.76 -7.30 -0.25
N ARG A 105 1.15 -7.98 -1.32
CA ARG A 105 2.27 -8.92 -1.35
C ARG A 105 3.39 -8.32 -2.16
N TRP A 106 4.60 -8.33 -1.61
CA TRP A 106 5.79 -8.04 -2.40
C TRP A 106 6.52 -9.35 -2.71
N THR A 107 7.13 -9.42 -3.89
CA THR A 107 7.96 -10.53 -4.34
C THR A 107 9.23 -9.98 -4.95
N VAL A 108 10.39 -10.46 -4.50
CA VAL A 108 11.68 -10.18 -5.14
C VAL A 108 11.91 -11.23 -6.21
N SER A 109 12.15 -10.79 -7.43
CA SER A 109 12.40 -11.63 -8.60
C SER A 109 13.85 -11.56 -9.09
N GLY A 110 14.66 -10.66 -8.54
CA GLY A 110 16.06 -10.56 -8.90
C GLY A 110 16.76 -9.36 -8.27
N MET A 111 17.91 -9.04 -8.85
CA MET A 111 18.78 -7.94 -8.46
C MET A 111 19.28 -7.25 -9.74
N SER A 112 19.31 -5.92 -9.75
CA SER A 112 19.90 -5.12 -10.82
C SER A 112 21.42 -5.10 -10.74
N GLU A 113 22.07 -4.60 -11.79
CA GLU A 113 23.54 -4.54 -11.90
C GLU A 113 24.20 -3.70 -10.79
N ASP A 114 23.48 -2.72 -10.24
CA ASP A 114 23.92 -1.88 -9.11
C ASP A 114 23.65 -2.52 -7.74
N GLY A 115 23.10 -3.73 -7.70
CA GLY A 115 22.80 -4.47 -6.48
C GLY A 115 21.42 -4.17 -5.86
N ALA A 116 20.58 -3.34 -6.50
CA ALA A 116 19.23 -3.09 -5.99
C ALA A 116 18.31 -4.30 -6.23
N LEU A 117 17.40 -4.56 -5.30
CA LEU A 117 16.42 -5.64 -5.44
C LEU A 117 15.32 -5.22 -6.43
N VAL A 118 14.97 -6.14 -7.33
CA VAL A 118 13.91 -5.95 -8.32
C VAL A 118 12.79 -6.93 -8.01
N GLY A 119 11.55 -6.48 -8.16
CA GLY A 119 10.38 -7.27 -7.77
C GLY A 119 9.06 -6.65 -8.14
N THR A 120 7.98 -7.29 -7.69
CA THR A 120 6.61 -6.84 -7.89
C THR A 120 5.90 -6.63 -6.57
N TRP A 121 4.96 -5.70 -6.58
CA TRP A 121 3.99 -5.50 -5.52
C TRP A 121 2.61 -5.80 -6.09
N THR A 122 1.82 -6.55 -5.36
CA THR A 122 0.49 -6.98 -5.79
C THR A 122 -0.50 -6.68 -4.67
N ILE A 123 -1.55 -5.94 -4.98
CA ILE A 123 -2.70 -5.76 -4.10
C ILE A 123 -3.45 -7.08 -4.09
N ILE A 124 -3.58 -7.67 -2.89
CA ILE A 124 -4.25 -8.95 -2.67
C ILE A 124 -5.58 -8.81 -1.93
N GLY A 125 -5.96 -7.56 -1.59
CA GLY A 125 -7.23 -7.23 -0.96
C GLY A 125 -7.17 -5.92 -0.20
N GLY A 126 -8.25 -5.61 0.51
CA GLY A 126 -8.32 -4.43 1.37
C GLY A 126 -9.63 -4.33 2.13
N THR A 127 -9.75 -3.27 2.93
CA THR A 127 -10.94 -2.88 3.69
C THR A 127 -11.46 -1.52 3.21
N GLY A 128 -12.70 -1.19 3.59
CA GLY A 128 -13.30 0.10 3.26
C GLY A 128 -13.30 0.36 1.75
N LYS A 129 -12.76 1.50 1.31
CA LYS A 129 -12.68 1.84 -0.13
C LYS A 129 -11.77 0.94 -0.96
N PHE A 130 -10.91 0.13 -0.33
CA PHE A 130 -10.08 -0.88 -0.99
C PHE A 130 -10.72 -2.28 -1.00
N THR A 131 -11.97 -2.41 -0.54
CA THR A 131 -12.69 -3.69 -0.58
C THR A 131 -12.85 -4.16 -2.03
N GLY A 132 -12.37 -5.38 -2.31
CA GLY A 132 -12.41 -5.96 -3.65
C GLY A 132 -11.29 -5.50 -4.59
N SER A 133 -10.35 -4.67 -4.12
CA SER A 133 -9.18 -4.29 -4.91
C SER A 133 -8.21 -5.47 -5.09
N SER A 134 -7.66 -5.59 -6.30
CA SER A 134 -6.62 -6.56 -6.64
C SER A 134 -5.83 -6.09 -7.85
N GLY A 135 -4.57 -6.49 -7.98
CA GLY A 135 -3.74 -6.19 -9.16
C GLY A 135 -2.26 -6.13 -8.86
#